data_AF-A0A7X7EX16-F1
#
_entry.id   AF-A0A7X7EX16-F1
#
_cell.length_a   1.000
_cell.length_b   1.000
_cell.length_c   1.000
_cell.angle_alpha   90.00
_cell.angle_beta   90.00
_cell.angle_gamma   90.00
#
_symmetry.space_group_name_H-M   'P 1'
#
loop_
_entity.id
_entity.type
_entity.pdbx_description
1 polymer ?
#
loop_
_entity_poly.entity_id
_entity_poly.type
_entity_poly.pdbx_seq_one_letter_code
_entity_poly.pdbx_strand_id
1 'polypeptide(L)'
;MNNQRIKNALLLSVFVFSVTLASGQTKMPEELNTATISGQIEYVEDHTRIYDNFRAIREDIYQKLNKNIVDSLTAEKGRVAELKRSTAALNGRTDSLNLLLASTRKQLDEVTATKNRIRVLGLEINKTAYNTIMWTLLGVVLGLMVIGFLIFRRNLVVLLRTEKDLKELREEFEAYRQSSRLAREKVEMDLFRANQKLKGLV
;
A
#
# COMPACT_ATOMS: atom_id res chain seq x y z
N MET A 1 -11.71 -57.14 -91.96
CA MET A 1 -11.68 -55.70 -92.30
C MET A 1 -12.07 -54.76 -91.14
N ASN A 2 -12.18 -55.25 -89.88
CA ASN A 2 -12.69 -54.45 -88.74
C ASN A 2 -11.58 -53.85 -87.84
N ASN A 3 -10.41 -54.49 -87.76
CA ASN A 3 -9.33 -54.06 -86.85
C ASN A 3 -8.66 -52.74 -87.29
N GLN A 4 -8.65 -52.43 -88.58
CA GLN A 4 -8.10 -51.18 -89.11
C GLN A 4 -9.01 -49.97 -88.82
N ARG A 5 -10.34 -50.18 -88.84
CA ARG A 5 -11.32 -49.13 -88.52
C ARG A 5 -11.30 -48.74 -87.04
N ILE A 6 -11.12 -49.73 -86.16
CA ILE A 6 -10.99 -49.51 -84.71
C ILE A 6 -9.67 -48.79 -84.37
N LYS A 7 -8.55 -49.17 -84.99
CA LYS A 7 -7.27 -48.46 -84.83
C LYS A 7 -7.35 -47.01 -85.30
N ASN A 8 -8.00 -46.75 -86.43
CA ASN A 8 -8.16 -45.38 -86.95
C ASN A 8 -9.10 -44.55 -86.08
N ALA A 9 -10.17 -45.14 -85.52
CA ALA A 9 -11.06 -44.47 -84.58
C ALA A 9 -10.35 -44.12 -83.26
N LEU A 10 -9.47 -45.01 -82.79
CA LEU A 10 -8.66 -44.79 -81.58
C LEU A 10 -7.58 -43.73 -81.80
N LEU A 11 -6.94 -43.70 -82.98
CA LEU A 11 -6.02 -42.62 -83.37
C LEU A 11 -6.71 -41.26 -83.46
N LEU A 12 -7.95 -41.22 -83.98
CA LEU A 12 -8.73 -39.99 -84.06
C LEU A 12 -9.12 -39.47 -82.67
N SER A 13 -9.48 -40.36 -81.72
CA SER A 13 -9.82 -39.93 -80.35
C SER A 13 -8.60 -39.41 -79.58
N VAL A 14 -7.42 -40.00 -79.80
CA VAL A 14 -6.16 -39.49 -79.23
C VAL A 14 -5.80 -38.11 -79.80
N PHE A 15 -6.05 -37.87 -81.09
CA PHE A 15 -5.82 -36.57 -81.71
C PHE A 15 -6.79 -35.49 -81.17
N VAL A 16 -8.06 -35.82 -80.99
CA VAL A 16 -9.06 -34.89 -80.41
C VAL A 16 -8.77 -34.60 -78.93
N PHE A 17 -8.29 -35.58 -78.15
CA PHE A 17 -7.87 -35.39 -76.76
C PHE A 17 -6.58 -34.56 -76.63
N SER A 18 -5.71 -34.59 -77.65
CA SER A 18 -4.51 -33.75 -77.70
C SER A 18 -4.84 -32.27 -77.93
N VAL A 19 -5.95 -31.99 -78.64
CA VAL A 19 -6.39 -30.62 -78.95
C VAL A 19 -7.06 -29.94 -77.74
N THR A 20 -7.70 -30.69 -76.84
CA THR A 20 -8.35 -30.11 -75.63
C THR A 20 -7.36 -29.68 -74.53
N LEU A 21 -6.10 -30.13 -74.59
CA LEU A 21 -5.03 -29.69 -73.68
C LEU A 21 -4.38 -28.35 -74.08
N ALA A 22 -4.68 -27.84 -75.28
CA ALA A 22 -4.23 -26.51 -75.72
C ALA A 22 -5.16 -25.40 -75.18
N SER A 23 -5.28 -25.29 -73.85
CA SER A 23 -5.83 -24.09 -73.23
C SER A 23 -4.79 -22.98 -73.31
N GLY A 24 -4.87 -22.12 -74.32
CA GLY A 24 -4.06 -20.92 -74.49
C GLY A 24 -4.41 -19.81 -73.49
N GLN A 25 -4.54 -20.12 -72.20
CA GLN A 25 -4.68 -19.10 -71.16
C GLN A 25 -3.34 -18.39 -71.02
N THR A 26 -3.29 -17.11 -71.40
CA THR A 26 -2.20 -16.21 -71.04
C THR A 26 -2.06 -16.23 -69.52
N LYS A 27 -0.90 -16.69 -69.02
CA LYS A 27 -0.63 -16.76 -67.58
C LYS A 27 -0.82 -15.39 -66.97
N MET A 28 -1.56 -15.35 -65.85
CA MET A 28 -1.74 -14.13 -65.07
C MET A 28 -0.36 -13.64 -64.61
N PRO A 29 -0.07 -12.34 -64.68
CA PRO A 29 1.22 -11.81 -64.24
C PRO A 29 1.48 -12.12 -62.77
N GLU A 30 2.69 -12.55 -62.45
CA GLU A 30 3.08 -12.92 -61.09
C GLU A 30 3.07 -11.70 -60.15
N GLU A 31 3.39 -10.52 -60.70
CA GLU A 31 3.32 -9.22 -60.04
C GLU A 31 1.93 -8.91 -59.44
N LEU A 32 0.85 -9.37 -60.07
CA LEU A 32 -0.52 -9.16 -59.57
C LEU A 32 -0.88 -10.02 -58.35
N ASN A 33 -0.05 -10.99 -57.99
CA ASN A 33 -0.25 -11.82 -56.79
C ASN A 33 0.76 -11.49 -55.68
N THR A 34 1.96 -11.01 -56.03
CA THR A 34 3.05 -10.83 -55.07
C THR A 34 3.33 -9.37 -54.72
N ALA A 35 3.07 -8.43 -55.63
CA ALA A 35 3.40 -7.02 -55.42
C ALA A 35 2.36 -6.29 -54.56
N THR A 36 2.79 -5.18 -53.95
CA THR A 36 1.89 -4.23 -53.25
C THR A 36 0.89 -3.63 -54.24
N ILE A 37 -0.24 -3.10 -53.76
CA ILE A 37 -1.22 -2.43 -54.63
C ILE A 37 -0.56 -1.37 -55.52
N SER A 38 0.35 -0.56 -54.97
CA SER A 38 1.12 0.42 -55.75
C SER A 38 1.95 -0.24 -56.85
N GLY A 39 2.65 -1.35 -56.55
CA GLY A 39 3.40 -2.10 -57.55
C GLY A 39 2.52 -2.76 -58.62
N GLN A 40 1.30 -3.20 -58.26
CA GLN A 40 0.34 -3.73 -59.22
C GLN A 40 -0.19 -2.64 -60.16
N ILE A 41 -0.41 -1.41 -59.64
CA ILE A 41 -0.80 -0.25 -60.45
C ILE A 41 0.34 0.12 -61.41
N GLU A 42 1.58 0.20 -60.90
CA GLU A 42 2.76 0.50 -61.71
C GLU A 42 3.00 -0.54 -62.81
N TYR A 43 2.81 -1.82 -62.50
CA TYR A 43 2.87 -2.90 -63.50
C TYR A 43 1.86 -2.69 -64.63
N VAL A 44 0.61 -2.37 -64.30
CA VAL A 44 -0.43 -2.07 -65.29
C VAL A 44 -0.06 -0.83 -66.09
N GLU A 45 0.53 0.19 -65.46
CA GLU A 45 0.94 1.42 -66.14
C GLU A 45 2.10 1.20 -67.12
N ASP A 46 3.06 0.36 -66.79
CA ASP A 46 4.23 0.08 -67.63
C ASP A 46 3.90 -0.88 -68.79
N HIS A 47 3.03 -1.88 -68.55
CA HIS A 47 2.76 -2.96 -69.50
C HIS A 47 1.53 -2.73 -70.39
N THR A 48 0.85 -1.59 -70.29
CA THR A 48 -0.32 -1.27 -71.13
C THR A 48 -0.08 0.00 -71.95
N ARG A 49 -0.47 -0.04 -73.23
CA ARG A 49 -0.37 1.11 -74.13
C ARG A 49 -1.56 2.05 -74.00
N ILE A 50 -1.29 3.33 -74.18
CA ILE A 50 -2.30 4.37 -74.32
C ILE A 50 -2.54 4.60 -75.82
N TYR A 51 -3.81 4.63 -76.22
CA TYR A 51 -4.26 4.97 -77.56
C TYR A 51 -5.45 5.93 -77.47
N ASP A 52 -5.33 7.11 -78.08
CA ASP A 52 -6.38 8.14 -78.11
C ASP A 52 -6.96 8.48 -76.71
N ASN A 53 -6.06 8.71 -75.74
CA ASN A 53 -6.38 8.93 -74.31
C ASN A 53 -7.03 7.73 -73.57
N PHE A 54 -7.20 6.58 -74.21
CA PHE A 54 -7.68 5.36 -73.57
C PHE A 54 -6.53 4.36 -73.36
N ARG A 55 -6.41 3.82 -72.15
CA ARG A 55 -5.44 2.77 -71.81
C ARG A 55 -6.08 1.40 -72.00
N ALA A 56 -5.53 0.58 -72.88
CA ALA A 56 -6.05 -0.77 -73.14
C ALA A 56 -5.52 -1.74 -72.07
N ILE A 57 -6.36 -2.09 -71.10
CA ILE A 57 -6.03 -3.03 -70.03
C ILE A 57 -6.80 -4.32 -70.28
N ARG A 58 -6.16 -5.48 -70.07
CA ARG A 58 -6.83 -6.78 -70.16
C ARG A 58 -7.85 -6.91 -69.03
N GLU A 59 -9.05 -7.37 -69.35
CA GLU A 59 -10.19 -7.39 -68.41
C GLU A 59 -9.92 -8.25 -67.16
N ASP A 60 -9.22 -9.38 -67.31
CA ASP A 60 -8.81 -10.25 -66.20
C ASP A 60 -7.84 -9.55 -65.23
N ILE A 61 -6.86 -8.80 -65.74
CA ILE A 61 -5.91 -7.99 -64.97
C ILE A 61 -6.65 -6.88 -64.23
N TYR A 62 -7.57 -6.18 -64.93
CA TYR A 62 -8.38 -5.12 -64.34
C TYR A 62 -9.26 -5.63 -63.19
N GLN A 63 -9.99 -6.74 -63.41
CA GLN A 63 -10.84 -7.34 -62.37
C GLN A 63 -10.01 -7.82 -61.17
N LYS A 64 -8.85 -8.43 -61.43
CA LYS A 64 -7.96 -8.92 -60.36
C LYS A 64 -7.37 -7.76 -59.54
N LEU A 65 -6.90 -6.69 -60.19
CA LEU A 65 -6.40 -5.50 -59.52
C LEU A 65 -7.50 -4.86 -58.66
N ASN A 66 -8.69 -4.68 -59.21
CA ASN A 66 -9.82 -4.10 -58.48
C ASN A 66 -10.20 -4.95 -57.25
N LYS A 67 -10.21 -6.29 -57.41
CA LYS A 67 -10.43 -7.21 -56.29
C LYS A 67 -9.36 -7.05 -55.20
N ASN A 68 -8.08 -7.03 -55.58
CA ASN A 68 -6.98 -6.86 -54.62
C ASN A 68 -7.07 -5.51 -53.87
N ILE A 69 -7.44 -4.43 -54.56
CA ILE A 69 -7.65 -3.10 -53.97
C ILE A 69 -8.79 -3.15 -52.94
N VAL A 70 -9.92 -3.73 -53.30
CA VAL A 70 -11.08 -3.87 -52.39
C VAL A 70 -10.75 -4.77 -51.19
N ASP A 71 -10.05 -5.88 -51.42
CA ASP A 71 -9.61 -6.80 -50.36
C ASP A 71 -8.65 -6.10 -49.39
N SER A 72 -7.69 -5.30 -49.89
CA SER A 72 -6.80 -4.51 -49.05
C SER A 72 -7.56 -3.43 -48.26
N LEU A 73 -8.48 -2.70 -48.91
CA LEU A 73 -9.26 -1.66 -48.24
C LEU A 73 -10.18 -2.24 -47.16
N THR A 74 -10.78 -3.41 -47.40
CA THR A 74 -11.62 -4.10 -46.42
C THR A 74 -10.79 -4.63 -45.26
N ALA A 75 -9.59 -5.17 -45.51
CA ALA A 75 -8.65 -5.57 -44.47
C ALA A 75 -8.22 -4.38 -43.58
N GLU A 76 -7.87 -3.24 -44.18
CA GLU A 76 -7.51 -2.03 -43.44
C GLU A 76 -8.69 -1.45 -42.63
N LYS A 77 -9.90 -1.42 -43.21
CA LYS A 77 -11.11 -1.05 -42.46
C LYS A 77 -11.36 -1.99 -41.27
N GLY A 78 -11.11 -3.29 -41.44
CA GLY A 78 -11.16 -4.29 -40.37
C GLY A 78 -10.18 -3.99 -39.25
N ARG A 79 -8.91 -3.72 -39.59
CA ARG A 79 -7.87 -3.33 -38.62
C ARG A 79 -8.24 -2.06 -37.86
N VAL A 80 -8.73 -1.03 -38.55
CA VAL A 80 -9.19 0.22 -37.91
C VAL A 80 -10.34 -0.04 -36.94
N ALA A 81 -11.29 -0.89 -37.30
CA ALA A 81 -12.39 -1.25 -36.40
C ALA A 81 -11.90 -2.01 -35.16
N GLU A 82 -10.94 -2.92 -35.32
CA GLU A 82 -10.30 -3.65 -34.23
C GLU A 82 -9.51 -2.72 -33.30
N LEU A 83 -8.68 -1.82 -33.85
CA LEU A 83 -7.95 -0.82 -33.08
C LEU A 83 -8.89 0.09 -32.29
N LYS A 84 -10.01 0.51 -32.88
CA LYS A 84 -11.04 1.29 -32.18
C LYS A 84 -11.66 0.51 -31.02
N ARG A 85 -11.98 -0.77 -31.22
CA ARG A 85 -12.49 -1.65 -30.14
C ARG A 85 -11.47 -1.83 -29.02
N SER A 86 -10.21 -2.07 -29.36
CA SER A 86 -9.11 -2.20 -28.40
C SER A 86 -8.90 -0.91 -27.61
N THR A 87 -8.92 0.24 -28.27
CA THR A 87 -8.80 1.56 -27.64
C THR A 87 -9.98 1.83 -26.69
N ALA A 88 -11.21 1.52 -27.10
CA ALA A 88 -12.37 1.64 -26.23
C ALA A 88 -12.27 0.73 -24.99
N ALA A 89 -11.79 -0.50 -25.16
CA ALA A 89 -11.55 -1.41 -24.04
C ALA A 89 -10.44 -0.91 -23.10
N LEU A 90 -9.37 -0.32 -23.63
CA LEU A 90 -8.27 0.26 -22.86
C LEU A 90 -8.73 1.50 -22.06
N ASN A 91 -9.55 2.36 -22.68
CA ASN A 91 -10.17 3.49 -22.00
C ASN A 91 -11.08 3.03 -20.86
N GLY A 92 -11.93 2.02 -21.09
CA GLY A 92 -12.77 1.45 -20.03
C GLY A 92 -11.98 0.85 -18.87
N ARG A 93 -10.82 0.22 -19.14
CA ARG A 93 -9.89 -0.23 -18.09
C ARG A 93 -9.26 0.95 -17.35
N THR A 94 -8.89 2.01 -18.07
CA THR A 94 -8.30 3.20 -17.46
C THR A 94 -9.30 3.89 -16.52
N ASP A 95 -10.55 4.01 -16.94
CA ASP A 95 -11.63 4.56 -16.12
C ASP A 95 -11.88 3.71 -14.87
N SER A 96 -11.91 2.38 -15.01
CA SER A 96 -12.10 1.49 -13.86
C SER A 96 -10.90 1.53 -12.90
N LEU A 97 -9.67 1.59 -13.41
CA LEU A 97 -8.48 1.78 -12.59
C LEU A 97 -8.50 3.14 -11.87
N ASN A 98 -8.91 4.21 -12.53
CA ASN A 98 -9.02 5.54 -11.93
C ASN A 98 -10.09 5.56 -10.82
N LEU A 99 -11.24 4.93 -11.05
CA LEU A 99 -12.27 4.78 -10.02
C LEU A 99 -11.77 3.97 -8.82
N LEU A 100 -11.04 2.87 -9.07
CA LEU A 100 -10.48 2.02 -8.02
C LEU A 100 -9.36 2.73 -7.26
N LEU A 101 -8.53 3.52 -7.95
CA LEU A 101 -7.52 4.38 -7.32
C LEU A 101 -8.17 5.44 -6.43
N ALA A 102 -9.23 6.08 -6.91
CA ALA A 102 -9.97 7.09 -6.16
C ALA A 102 -10.65 6.48 -4.92
N SER A 103 -11.26 5.30 -5.05
CA SER A 103 -11.87 4.60 -3.91
C SER A 103 -10.83 4.14 -2.89
N THR A 104 -9.70 3.59 -3.36
CA THR A 104 -8.60 3.14 -2.49
C THR A 104 -7.98 4.31 -1.73
N ARG A 105 -7.80 5.48 -2.38
CA ARG A 105 -7.34 6.70 -1.69
C ARG A 105 -8.31 7.16 -0.62
N LYS A 106 -9.62 7.18 -0.91
CA LYS A 106 -10.65 7.49 0.09
C LYS A 106 -10.61 6.52 1.28
N GLN A 107 -10.49 5.22 1.01
CA GLN A 107 -10.36 4.22 2.07
C GLN A 107 -9.07 4.40 2.87
N LEU A 108 -7.95 4.75 2.23
CA LEU A 108 -6.70 5.03 2.91
C LEU A 108 -6.83 6.25 3.83
N ASP A 109 -7.49 7.32 3.36
CA ASP A 109 -7.75 8.52 4.15
C ASP A 109 -8.68 8.22 5.33
N GLU A 110 -9.75 7.44 5.10
CA GLU A 110 -10.69 7.01 6.14
C GLU A 110 -10.01 6.11 7.19
N VAL A 111 -9.21 5.14 6.75
CA VAL A 111 -8.43 4.29 7.64
C VAL A 111 -7.37 5.09 8.37
N THR A 112 -6.72 6.08 7.75
CA THR A 112 -5.74 6.94 8.41
C THR A 112 -6.43 7.84 9.45
N ALA A 113 -7.61 8.38 9.13
CA ALA A 113 -8.42 9.16 10.05
C ALA A 113 -8.91 8.31 11.24
N THR A 114 -9.27 7.05 11.00
CA THR A 114 -9.81 6.13 12.03
C THR A 114 -8.69 5.49 12.86
N LYS A 115 -7.55 5.11 12.25
CA LYS A 115 -6.39 4.51 12.93
C LYS A 115 -5.76 5.46 13.94
N ASN A 116 -5.86 6.76 13.68
CA ASN A 116 -5.43 7.79 14.62
C ASN A 116 -6.44 8.06 15.73
N ARG A 117 -7.59 7.38 15.77
CA ARG A 117 -8.61 7.50 16.82
C ARG A 117 -8.65 6.22 17.65
N ILE A 118 -8.67 6.37 18.96
CA ILE A 118 -8.95 5.30 19.92
C ILE A 118 -10.27 5.65 20.60
N ARG A 119 -11.19 4.69 20.64
CA ARG A 119 -12.46 4.86 21.35
C ARG A 119 -12.25 4.57 22.83
N VAL A 120 -12.33 5.60 23.66
CA VAL A 120 -12.19 5.50 25.12
C VAL A 120 -13.47 6.07 25.75
N LEU A 121 -14.18 5.26 26.53
CA LEU A 121 -15.45 5.65 27.19
C LEU A 121 -16.51 6.23 26.23
N GLY A 122 -16.57 5.73 25.00
CA GLY A 122 -17.51 6.20 23.97
C GLY A 122 -17.09 7.47 23.21
N LEU A 123 -15.98 8.11 23.61
CA LEU A 123 -15.41 9.27 22.91
C LEU A 123 -14.22 8.84 22.03
N GLU A 124 -14.12 9.44 20.84
CA GLU A 124 -13.00 9.22 19.93
C GLU A 124 -11.86 10.20 20.23
N ILE A 125 -10.74 9.69 20.74
CA ILE A 125 -9.59 10.50 21.11
C ILE A 125 -8.43 10.17 20.19
N ASN A 126 -7.66 11.19 19.78
CA ASN A 126 -6.47 10.98 18.97
C ASN A 126 -5.43 10.12 19.71
N LYS A 127 -4.83 9.13 19.04
CA LYS A 127 -3.84 8.21 19.64
C LYS A 127 -2.63 8.92 20.26
N THR A 128 -2.15 10.00 19.66
CA THR A 128 -1.06 10.82 20.20
C THR A 128 -1.51 11.56 21.45
N ALA A 129 -2.73 12.12 21.44
CA ALA A 129 -3.30 12.78 22.61
C ALA A 129 -3.50 11.79 23.76
N TYR A 130 -4.02 10.59 23.49
CA TYR A 130 -4.17 9.53 24.48
C TYR A 130 -2.83 9.14 25.11
N ASN A 131 -1.81 8.85 24.29
CA ASN A 131 -0.49 8.46 24.80
C ASN A 131 0.11 9.58 25.66
N THR A 132 0.01 10.84 25.22
CA THR A 132 0.50 12.00 25.98
C THR A 132 -0.22 12.11 27.32
N ILE A 133 -1.55 12.03 27.34
CA ILE A 133 -2.35 12.10 28.56
C ILE A 133 -1.98 10.95 29.50
N MET A 134 -1.85 9.73 29.00
CA MET A 134 -1.48 8.56 29.81
C MET A 134 -0.10 8.69 30.45
N TRP A 135 0.91 9.12 29.69
CA TRP A 135 2.25 9.36 30.25
C TRP A 135 2.26 10.51 31.26
N THR A 136 1.49 11.59 31.02
CA THR A 136 1.35 12.67 32.02
C THR A 136 0.66 12.19 33.29
N LEU A 137 -0.41 11.40 33.18
CA LEU A 137 -1.11 10.84 34.33
C LEU A 137 -0.19 9.92 35.14
N LEU A 138 0.54 9.03 34.45
CA LEU A 138 1.53 8.17 35.07
C LEU A 138 2.63 8.98 35.77
N GLY A 139 3.13 10.04 35.13
CA GLY A 139 4.11 10.95 35.70
C GLY A 139 3.61 11.67 36.96
N VAL A 140 2.35 12.11 36.97
CA VAL A 140 1.73 12.75 38.15
C VAL A 140 1.60 11.76 39.30
N VAL A 141 1.08 10.56 39.05
CA VAL A 141 0.92 9.53 40.11
C VAL A 141 2.29 9.12 40.66
N LEU A 142 3.27 8.90 39.78
CA LEU A 142 4.64 8.56 40.18
C LEU A 142 5.27 9.71 40.99
N GLY A 143 5.09 10.95 40.55
CA GLY A 143 5.57 12.13 41.27
C GLY A 143 4.98 12.27 42.67
N LEU A 144 3.65 12.11 42.80
CA LEU A 144 2.97 12.10 44.09
C LEU A 144 3.48 10.97 45.00
N MET A 145 3.74 9.79 44.44
CA MET A 145 4.27 8.65 45.19
C MET A 145 5.68 8.95 45.72
N VAL A 146 6.56 9.54 44.91
CA VAL A 146 7.92 9.93 45.32
C VAL A 146 7.86 11.02 46.40
N ILE A 147 7.04 12.05 46.22
CA ILE A 147 6.87 13.13 47.21
C ILE A 147 6.35 12.56 48.53
N GLY A 148 5.33 11.70 48.48
CA GLY A 148 4.79 11.02 49.66
C GLY A 148 5.83 10.18 50.38
N PHE A 149 6.64 9.43 49.63
CA PHE A 149 7.73 8.63 50.19
C PHE A 149 8.81 9.50 50.88
N LEU A 150 9.18 10.64 50.30
CA LEU A 150 10.15 11.56 50.88
C LEU A 150 9.64 12.18 52.18
N ILE A 151 8.37 12.62 52.21
CA ILE A 151 7.73 13.15 53.42
C ILE A 151 7.67 12.07 54.49
N PHE A 152 7.29 10.84 54.12
CA PHE A 152 7.24 9.70 55.05
C PHE A 152 8.61 9.40 55.67
N ARG A 153 9.66 9.31 54.85
CA ARG A 153 11.06 9.13 55.30
C ARG A 153 11.48 10.22 56.29
N ARG A 154 11.19 11.49 55.96
CA ARG A 154 11.50 12.62 56.85
C ARG A 154 10.78 12.52 58.18
N ASN A 155 9.49 12.23 58.15
CA ASN A 155 8.67 12.12 59.35
C ASN A 155 9.13 10.96 60.24
N LEU A 156 9.53 9.82 59.65
CA LEU A 156 10.06 8.69 60.40
C LEU A 156 11.36 9.05 61.13
N VAL A 157 12.28 9.79 60.48
CA VAL A 157 13.52 10.24 61.13
C VAL A 157 13.23 11.21 62.27
N VAL A 158 12.29 12.14 62.09
CA VAL A 158 11.88 13.08 63.14
C VAL A 158 11.26 12.33 64.33
N LEU A 159 10.35 11.38 64.07
CA LEU A 159 9.73 10.56 65.10
C LEU A 159 10.77 9.81 65.95
N LEU A 160 11.73 9.14 65.30
CA LEU A 160 12.80 8.43 66.00
C LEU A 160 13.69 9.35 66.84
N ARG A 161 13.97 10.57 66.36
CA ARG A 161 14.71 11.57 67.14
C ARG A 161 13.91 12.04 68.35
N THR A 162 12.64 12.39 68.15
CA THR A 162 11.77 12.84 69.25
C THR A 162 11.56 11.75 70.30
N GLU A 163 11.48 10.48 69.89
CA GLU A 163 11.39 9.35 70.82
C GLU A 163 12.67 9.21 71.66
N LYS A 164 13.84 9.37 71.03
CA LYS A 164 15.13 9.36 71.72
C LYS A 164 15.25 10.54 72.70
N ASP A 165 14.94 11.76 72.24
CA ASP A 165 15.00 12.97 73.07
C ASP A 165 14.04 12.89 74.26
N LEU A 166 12.84 12.33 74.05
CA LEU A 166 11.89 12.06 75.13
C LEU A 166 12.41 11.03 76.14
N LYS A 167 13.14 10.02 75.68
CA LYS A 167 13.74 9.01 76.56
C LYS A 167 14.85 9.63 77.41
N GLU A 168 15.74 10.39 76.80
CA GLU A 168 16.84 11.10 77.48
C GLU A 168 16.29 12.11 78.51
N LEU A 169 15.30 12.92 78.14
CA LEU A 169 14.66 13.87 79.06
C LEU A 169 13.95 13.18 80.23
N ARG A 170 13.35 12.01 80.01
CA ARG A 170 12.75 11.21 81.11
C ARG A 170 13.81 10.71 82.08
N GLU A 171 14.92 10.17 81.56
CA GLU A 171 16.05 9.70 82.38
C GLU A 171 16.66 10.85 83.19
N GLU A 172 16.87 12.02 82.58
CA GLU A 172 17.34 13.22 83.27
C GLU A 172 16.35 13.72 84.33
N PHE A 173 15.06 13.73 84.02
CA PHE A 173 14.03 14.17 84.97
C PHE A 173 13.92 13.22 86.17
N GLU A 174 14.05 11.92 85.95
CA GLU A 174 14.09 10.93 87.03
C GLU A 174 15.35 11.11 87.90
N ALA A 175 16.52 11.32 87.31
CA ALA A 175 17.75 11.61 88.02
C ALA A 175 17.67 12.93 88.81
N TYR A 176 17.09 13.99 88.22
CA TYR A 176 16.83 15.26 88.90
C TYR A 176 15.85 15.10 90.06
N ARG A 177 14.80 14.30 89.88
CA ARG A 177 13.81 14.02 90.93
C ARG A 177 14.44 13.25 92.09
N GLN A 178 15.30 12.27 91.82
CA GLN A 178 16.04 11.53 92.84
C GLN A 178 17.03 12.43 93.58
N SER A 179 17.86 13.19 92.86
CA SER A 179 18.83 14.12 93.48
C SER A 179 18.15 15.22 94.29
N SER A 180 17.04 15.78 93.81
CA SER A 180 16.25 16.78 94.57
C SER A 180 15.65 16.20 95.85
N ARG A 181 15.21 14.93 95.83
CA ARG A 181 14.73 14.24 97.05
C ARG A 181 15.87 14.05 98.05
N LEU A 182 17.01 13.53 97.59
CA LEU A 182 18.20 13.34 98.43
C LEU A 182 18.73 14.67 99.00
N ALA A 183 18.69 15.75 98.22
CA ALA A 183 19.10 17.08 98.67
C ALA A 183 18.16 17.62 99.76
N ARG A 184 16.84 17.44 99.60
CA ARG A 184 15.85 17.82 100.62
C ARG A 184 16.02 17.01 101.91
N GLU A 185 16.17 15.70 101.79
CA GLU A 185 16.43 14.80 102.92
C GLU A 185 17.72 15.19 103.65
N LYS A 186 18.79 15.49 102.90
CA LYS A 186 20.05 15.96 103.49
C LYS A 186 19.89 17.30 104.22
N VAL A 187 19.20 18.28 103.64
CA VAL A 187 18.92 19.57 104.28
C VAL A 187 18.09 19.38 105.55
N GLU A 188 17.10 18.50 105.53
CA GLU A 188 16.28 18.17 106.70
C GLU A 188 17.11 17.50 107.80
N MET A 189 17.98 16.55 107.45
CA MET A 189 18.90 15.90 108.39
C MET A 189 19.92 16.88 108.98
N ASP A 190 20.46 17.79 108.17
CA ASP A 190 21.39 18.82 108.64
C ASP A 190 20.69 19.86 109.54
N LEU A 191 19.46 20.27 109.20
CA LEU A 191 18.60 21.10 110.08
C LEU A 191 18.28 20.39 111.40
N PHE A 192 17.96 19.11 111.36
CA PHE A 192 17.69 18.30 112.55
C PHE A 192 18.93 18.23 113.45
N ARG A 193 20.11 17.94 112.89
CA ARG A 193 21.40 17.95 113.60
C ARG A 193 21.75 19.31 114.18
N ALA A 194 21.52 20.39 113.44
CA ALA A 194 21.76 21.76 113.91
C ALA A 194 20.84 22.11 115.10
N ASN A 195 19.56 21.75 115.02
CA ASN A 195 18.61 21.91 116.14
C ASN A 195 18.99 21.08 117.36
N GLN A 196 19.47 19.84 117.17
CA GLN A 196 19.93 18.98 118.26
C GLN A 196 21.14 19.59 118.98
N LYS A 197 22.11 20.15 118.24
CA LYS A 197 23.25 20.88 118.80
C LYS A 197 22.83 22.14 119.56
N LEU A 198 21.85 22.90 119.05
CA LEU A 198 21.34 24.12 119.70
C LEU A 198 20.56 23.84 121.00
N LYS A 199 19.90 22.68 121.09
CA LYS A 199 19.14 22.27 122.29
C LYS A 199 20.00 21.66 123.41
N GLY A 200 21.33 21.64 123.27
CA GLY A 200 22.22 21.16 124.33
C GLY A 200 22.05 19.69 124.68
N LEU A 201 21.65 18.86 123.72
CA LEU A 201 21.68 17.40 123.84
C LEU A 201 22.88 16.87 123.06
N VAL A 202 23.97 16.64 123.79
CA VAL A 202 25.06 15.73 123.37
C VAL A 202 24.50 14.32 123.31
#